data_AF-A0A354WKZ0-F1
#
_entry.id   AF-A0A354WKZ0-F1
#
_cell.length_a   1.000
_cell.length_b   1.000
_cell.length_c   1.000
_cell.angle_alpha   90.00
_cell.angle_beta   90.00
_cell.angle_gamma   90.00
#
_symmetry.space_group_name_H-M   'P 1'
#
loop_
_entity.id
_entity.type
_entity.pdbx_description
1 polymer ?
#
loop_
_entity_poly.entity_id
_entity_poly.type
_entity_poly.pdbx_seq_one_letter_code
_entity_poly.pdbx_strand_id
1 'polypeptide(L)'
;GAFSGKDPTKVDRSAAYMARYMAKNLVAAGLATKVQVQLAYAIGVAQPVSLRVDSYGTGKISDEKMTELLRETCDMTPAGIIRKLDLRRPIYADTAAHGHFGIESRPWEQTDLADKLRELAGI
;
A
#
# COMPACT_ATOMS: atom_id res chain seq x y z
N GLY A 1 -8.10 -12.36 -0.63
CA GLY A 1 -9.53 -12.69 -0.48
C GLY A 1 -10.41 -11.61 -1.10
N ALA A 2 -11.74 -11.75 -0.99
CA ALA A 2 -12.69 -10.73 -1.48
C ALA A 2 -12.63 -9.41 -0.68
N PHE A 3 -13.06 -8.30 -1.28
CA PHE A 3 -13.14 -6.99 -0.61
C PHE A 3 -14.50 -6.71 0.05
N SER A 4 -15.60 -6.77 -0.71
CA SER A 4 -16.95 -6.36 -0.28
C SER A 4 -17.48 -7.16 0.93
N GLY A 5 -18.28 -6.50 1.77
CA GLY A 5 -18.85 -7.09 3.00
C GLY A 5 -17.91 -7.20 4.20
N LYS A 6 -16.64 -6.78 4.07
CA LYS A 6 -15.64 -6.84 5.14
C LYS A 6 -15.39 -5.49 5.79
N ASP A 7 -15.30 -5.43 7.10
CA ASP A 7 -14.77 -4.26 7.80
C ASP A 7 -13.24 -4.10 7.54
N PRO A 8 -12.62 -2.94 7.86
CA PRO A 8 -11.20 -2.74 7.58
C PRO A 8 -10.24 -3.48 8.52
N THR A 9 -10.75 -4.22 9.53
CA THR A 9 -9.91 -5.12 10.34
C THR A 9 -9.51 -6.37 9.57
N LYS A 10 -10.25 -6.71 8.49
CA LYS A 10 -9.93 -7.85 7.63
C LYS A 10 -8.84 -7.45 6.64
N VAL A 11 -7.63 -7.98 6.85
CA VAL A 11 -6.44 -7.69 6.04
C VAL A 11 -6.61 -7.99 4.56
N ASP A 12 -7.54 -8.89 4.18
CA ASP A 12 -7.95 -9.09 2.78
C ASP A 12 -8.30 -7.78 2.07
N ARG A 13 -8.94 -6.83 2.78
CA ARG A 13 -9.28 -5.50 2.25
C ARG A 13 -8.19 -4.49 2.59
N SER A 14 -7.91 -4.30 3.87
CA SER A 14 -7.05 -3.20 4.33
C SER A 14 -5.60 -3.35 3.84
N ALA A 15 -5.02 -4.55 3.87
CA ALA A 15 -3.66 -4.76 3.38
C ALA A 15 -3.58 -4.64 1.84
N ALA A 16 -4.61 -5.05 1.10
CA ALA A 16 -4.65 -4.84 -0.34
C ALA A 16 -4.69 -3.35 -0.70
N TYR A 17 -5.46 -2.55 0.04
CA TYR A 17 -5.48 -1.10 -0.11
C TYR A 17 -4.13 -0.48 0.26
N MET A 18 -3.49 -0.94 1.33
CA MET A 18 -2.16 -0.48 1.70
C MET A 18 -1.11 -0.84 0.65
N ALA A 19 -1.17 -2.04 0.06
CA ALA A 19 -0.28 -2.45 -1.02
C ALA A 19 -0.47 -1.56 -2.26
N ARG A 20 -1.72 -1.21 -2.62
CA ARG A 20 -2.01 -0.22 -3.68
C ARG A 20 -1.39 1.13 -3.36
N TYR A 21 -1.61 1.64 -2.15
CA TYR A 21 -1.08 2.92 -1.69
C TYR A 21 0.46 2.95 -1.80
N MET A 22 1.13 1.93 -1.28
CA MET A 22 2.59 1.82 -1.35
C MET A 22 3.10 1.74 -2.80
N ALA A 23 2.49 0.88 -3.63
CA ALA A 23 2.86 0.75 -5.04
C ALA A 23 2.70 2.07 -5.81
N LYS A 24 1.57 2.77 -5.61
CA LYS A 24 1.30 4.05 -6.26
C LYS A 24 2.31 5.11 -5.83
N ASN A 25 2.68 5.15 -4.55
CA ASN A 25 3.67 6.08 -4.02
C ASN A 25 5.09 5.81 -4.52
N LEU A 26 5.51 4.54 -4.66
CA LEU A 26 6.80 4.20 -5.28
C LEU A 26 6.90 4.71 -6.72
N VAL A 27 5.82 4.55 -7.51
CA VAL A 27 5.77 5.03 -8.89
C VAL A 27 5.71 6.55 -8.95
N ALA A 28 4.88 7.19 -8.12
CA ALA A 28 4.75 8.64 -8.05
C ALA A 28 6.05 9.33 -7.59
N ALA A 29 6.82 8.68 -6.70
CA ALA A 29 8.16 9.12 -6.30
C ALA A 29 9.19 9.01 -7.44
N GLY A 30 8.82 8.40 -8.57
CA GLY A 30 9.71 8.17 -9.70
C GLY A 30 10.78 7.12 -9.42
N LEU A 31 10.58 6.25 -8.42
CA LEU A 31 11.52 5.17 -8.07
C LEU A 31 11.46 4.01 -9.08
N ALA A 32 10.32 3.84 -9.75
CA ALA A 32 10.12 2.84 -10.81
C ALA A 32 8.95 3.27 -11.70
N THR A 33 8.87 2.75 -12.93
CA THR A 33 7.70 2.98 -13.81
C THR A 33 6.63 1.90 -13.66
N LYS A 34 7.00 0.74 -13.12
CA LYS A 34 6.11 -0.38 -12.82
C LYS A 34 6.55 -1.07 -11.54
N VAL A 35 5.62 -1.35 -10.63
CA VAL A 35 5.91 -2.09 -9.40
C VAL A 35 4.77 -3.03 -9.02
N GLN A 36 5.12 -4.11 -8.35
CA GLN A 36 4.21 -4.95 -7.58
C GLN A 36 4.66 -4.96 -6.12
N VAL A 37 3.71 -4.82 -5.21
CA VAL A 37 3.93 -4.91 -3.76
C VAL A 37 3.12 -6.06 -3.21
N GLN A 38 3.77 -6.96 -2.48
CA GLN A 38 3.15 -8.12 -1.85
C GLN A 38 3.25 -8.01 -0.33
N LEU A 39 2.15 -8.30 0.36
CA LEU A 39 2.07 -8.42 1.82
C LEU A 39 1.50 -9.80 2.19
N ALA A 40 2.02 -10.41 3.26
CA ALA A 40 1.42 -11.59 3.86
C ALA A 40 1.31 -11.44 5.39
N TYR A 41 0.24 -11.99 5.97
CA TYR A 41 -0.02 -11.97 7.42
C TYR A 41 -0.32 -13.38 7.91
N ALA A 42 0.16 -13.69 9.12
CA ALA A 42 -0.29 -14.86 9.87
C ALA A 42 -1.47 -14.46 10.78
N ILE A 43 -2.42 -15.38 10.99
CA ILE A 43 -3.57 -15.13 11.87
C ILE A 43 -3.09 -14.80 13.30
N GLY A 44 -3.62 -13.73 13.89
CA GLY A 44 -3.24 -13.28 15.24
C GLY A 44 -1.91 -12.52 15.32
N VAL A 45 -1.18 -12.35 14.22
CA VAL A 45 0.09 -11.59 14.19
C VAL A 45 -0.16 -10.21 13.57
N ALA A 46 0.18 -9.16 14.31
CA ALA A 46 -0.06 -7.79 13.86
C ALA A 46 0.88 -7.36 12.72
N GLN A 47 2.16 -7.75 12.80
CA GLN A 47 3.13 -7.43 11.76
C GLN A 47 3.01 -8.39 10.57
N PRO A 48 3.20 -7.91 9.32
CA PRO A 48 3.24 -8.80 8.17
C PRO A 48 4.43 -9.77 8.30
N VAL A 49 4.20 -11.04 7.99
CA VAL A 49 5.26 -12.06 7.92
C VAL A 49 6.13 -11.88 6.66
N SER A 50 5.61 -11.20 5.63
CA SER A 50 6.40 -10.80 4.48
C SER A 50 5.93 -9.46 3.88
N LEU A 51 6.91 -8.70 3.39
CA LEU A 51 6.75 -7.58 2.46
C LEU A 51 7.78 -7.79 1.36
N ARG A 52 7.36 -7.67 0.10
CA ARG A 52 8.23 -7.74 -1.07
C ARG A 52 7.80 -6.73 -2.13
N VAL A 53 8.78 -6.04 -2.70
CA VAL A 53 8.62 -5.23 -3.92
C VAL A 53 9.22 -6.00 -5.10
N ASP A 54 8.61 -5.86 -6.27
CA ASP A 54 9.14 -6.30 -7.57
C ASP A 54 8.91 -5.19 -8.59
N SER A 55 9.98 -4.56 -9.09
CA SER A 55 9.88 -3.46 -10.06
C SER A 55 9.92 -3.92 -11.52
N TYR A 56 10.00 -5.24 -11.76
CA TYR A 56 10.14 -5.81 -13.10
C TYR A 56 11.30 -5.21 -13.90
N GLY A 57 12.39 -4.84 -13.21
CA GLY A 57 13.57 -4.21 -13.83
C GLY A 57 13.40 -2.74 -14.19
N THR A 58 12.34 -2.06 -13.74
CA THR A 58 12.10 -0.64 -14.01
C THR A 58 12.57 0.29 -12.88
N GLY A 59 13.09 -0.27 -11.79
CA GLY A 59 13.57 0.48 -10.64
C GLY A 59 14.82 1.29 -10.92
N LYS A 60 14.87 2.53 -10.39
CA LYS A 60 16.08 3.35 -10.30
C LYS A 60 16.97 2.97 -9.12
N ILE A 61 16.40 2.27 -8.14
CA ILE A 61 17.08 1.65 -7.00
C ILE A 61 16.64 0.19 -6.93
N SER A 62 17.33 -0.63 -6.14
CA SER A 62 17.00 -2.06 -6.02
C SER A 62 15.63 -2.31 -5.37
N ASP A 63 15.03 -3.45 -5.69
CA ASP A 63 13.76 -3.89 -5.11
C ASP A 63 13.88 -4.10 -3.60
N GLU A 64 15.04 -4.55 -3.12
CA GLU A 64 15.37 -4.65 -1.71
C GLU A 64 15.35 -3.26 -1.05
N LYS A 65 15.94 -2.25 -1.70
CA LYS A 65 15.96 -0.90 -1.15
C LYS A 65 14.56 -0.28 -1.09
N MET A 66 13.74 -0.47 -2.14
CA MET A 66 12.33 -0.07 -2.09
C MET A 66 11.56 -0.80 -0.99
N THR A 67 11.84 -2.08 -0.77
CA THR A 67 11.24 -2.86 0.31
C THR A 67 11.61 -2.29 1.68
N GLU A 68 12.88 -1.94 1.92
CA GLU A 68 13.35 -1.30 3.15
C GLU A 68 12.68 0.06 3.39
N LEU A 69 12.63 0.91 2.37
CA LEU A 69 11.98 2.22 2.46
C LEU A 69 10.52 2.10 2.89
N LEU A 70 9.78 1.13 2.33
CA LEU A 70 8.41 0.88 2.75
C LEU A 70 8.32 0.38 4.21
N ARG A 71 9.25 -0.47 4.67
CA ARG A 71 9.30 -0.91 6.08
C ARG A 71 9.54 0.25 7.05
N GLU A 72 10.39 1.20 6.68
CA GLU A 72 10.75 2.35 7.51
C GLU A 72 9.66 3.43 7.54
N THR A 73 8.89 3.55 6.45
CA THR A 73 7.94 4.66 6.27
C THR A 73 6.49 4.29 6.54
N CYS A 74 6.14 3.00 6.54
CA CYS A 74 4.75 2.54 6.63
C CYS A 74 4.52 1.64 7.85
N ASP A 75 3.57 2.03 8.72
CA ASP A 75 3.00 1.14 9.73
C ASP A 75 2.01 0.17 9.06
N MET A 76 2.49 -1.04 8.77
CA MET A 76 1.73 -2.08 8.09
C MET A 76 0.94 -2.97 9.05
N THR A 77 0.84 -2.63 10.35
CA THR A 77 -0.11 -3.34 11.22
C THR A 77 -1.56 -3.05 10.78
N PRO A 78 -2.54 -3.95 11.01
CA PRO A 78 -3.93 -3.66 10.69
C PRO A 78 -4.44 -2.34 11.28
N ALA A 79 -4.01 -2.02 12.51
CA ALA A 79 -4.33 -0.76 13.17
C ALA A 79 -3.64 0.44 12.51
N GLY A 80 -2.36 0.30 12.14
CA GLY A 80 -1.60 1.29 11.37
C GLY A 80 -2.25 1.65 10.05
N ILE A 81 -2.63 0.64 9.28
CA ILE A 81 -3.31 0.79 7.99
C ILE A 81 -4.64 1.52 8.15
N ILE A 82 -5.46 1.12 9.15
CA ILE A 82 -6.74 1.77 9.43
C ILE A 82 -6.55 3.26 9.75
N ARG A 83 -5.53 3.61 10.54
CA ARG A 83 -5.22 5.01 10.88
C ARG A 83 -4.71 5.77 9.66
N LYS A 84 -3.74 5.23 8.92
CA LYS A 84 -3.10 5.91 7.78
C LYS A 84 -4.09 6.23 6.68
N LEU A 85 -5.01 5.31 6.38
CA LEU A 85 -5.99 5.46 5.30
C LEU A 85 -7.37 5.94 5.77
N ASP A 86 -7.51 6.26 7.07
CA ASP A 86 -8.75 6.69 7.71
C ASP A 86 -9.97 5.83 7.29
N LEU A 87 -9.87 4.53 7.57
CA LEU A 87 -10.78 3.51 7.04
C LEU A 87 -12.07 3.33 7.86
N ARG A 88 -12.19 3.91 9.05
CA ARG A 88 -13.39 3.78 9.89
C ARG A 88 -14.47 4.80 9.51
N ARG A 89 -14.85 4.78 8.23
CA ARG A 89 -15.85 5.67 7.62
C ARG A 89 -16.72 4.91 6.62
N PRO A 90 -17.94 5.37 6.32
CA PRO A 90 -18.83 4.74 5.35
C PRO A 90 -18.42 5.06 3.89
N ILE A 91 -17.23 4.62 3.47
CA ILE A 91 -16.60 5.00 2.17
C ILE A 91 -16.50 3.84 1.16
N TYR A 92 -17.25 2.76 1.37
CA TYR A 92 -17.04 1.48 0.66
C TYR A 92 -18.11 1.10 -0.35
N ALA A 93 -19.35 1.61 -0.23
CA ALA A 93 -20.47 1.11 -1.03
C ALA A 93 -20.24 1.29 -2.53
N ASP A 94 -19.71 2.44 -2.90
CA ASP A 94 -19.37 2.83 -4.26
C ASP A 94 -18.08 2.17 -4.79
N THR A 95 -17.30 1.48 -3.94
CA THR A 95 -16.16 0.65 -4.40
C THR A 95 -16.59 -0.72 -4.94
N ALA A 96 -17.84 -1.15 -4.67
CA ALA A 96 -18.34 -2.47 -5.06
C ALA A 96 -18.62 -2.61 -6.57
N ALA A 97 -18.59 -1.50 -7.31
CA ALA A 97 -18.71 -1.45 -8.76
C ALA A 97 -17.57 -0.61 -9.34
N HIS A 98 -17.21 -0.84 -10.61
CA HIS A 98 -16.18 -0.07 -11.34
C HIS A 98 -14.75 -0.14 -10.80
N GLY A 99 -14.50 -0.99 -9.80
CA GLY A 99 -13.18 -1.27 -9.27
C GLY A 99 -12.83 -0.45 -8.03
N HIS A 100 -11.94 -1.00 -7.20
CA HIS A 100 -11.49 -0.37 -5.96
C HIS A 100 -10.33 0.60 -6.16
N PHE A 101 -9.60 0.50 -7.28
CA PHE A 101 -8.35 1.22 -7.54
C PHE A 101 -8.48 2.11 -8.78
N GLY A 102 -7.66 3.16 -8.85
CA GLY A 102 -7.66 4.14 -9.94
C GLY A 102 -8.69 5.26 -9.79
N ILE A 103 -9.34 5.38 -8.62
CA ILE A 103 -10.30 6.45 -8.31
C ILE A 103 -9.63 7.44 -7.34
N GLU A 104 -9.18 8.59 -7.86
CA GLU A 104 -8.30 9.54 -7.13
C GLU A 104 -8.86 10.04 -5.77
N SER A 105 -10.18 10.07 -5.59
CA SER A 105 -10.80 10.49 -4.33
C SER A 105 -10.62 9.51 -3.17
N ARG A 106 -10.05 8.32 -3.40
CA ARG A 106 -9.88 7.29 -2.36
C ARG A 106 -8.61 7.50 -1.53
N PRO A 107 -8.63 7.21 -0.21
CA PRO A 107 -7.45 7.37 0.65
C PRO A 107 -6.22 6.57 0.17
N TRP A 108 -6.41 5.36 -0.33
CA TRP A 108 -5.33 4.51 -0.84
C TRP A 108 -4.85 4.88 -2.26
N GLU A 109 -5.44 5.91 -2.86
CA GLU A 109 -5.01 6.48 -4.14
C GLU A 109 -4.18 7.76 -3.95
N GLN A 110 -3.98 8.23 -2.71
CA GLN A 110 -3.13 9.38 -2.45
C GLN A 110 -1.64 9.05 -2.64
N THR A 111 -0.87 10.04 -3.09
CA THR A 111 0.58 9.94 -3.32
C THR A 111 1.38 10.84 -2.37
N ASP A 112 0.87 11.04 -1.15
CA ASP A 112 1.44 11.91 -0.12
C ASP A 112 2.73 11.36 0.53
N LEU A 113 3.09 10.10 0.28
CA LEU A 113 4.34 9.48 0.72
C LEU A 113 5.46 9.60 -0.34
N ALA A 114 5.12 10.00 -1.58
CA ALA A 114 6.05 10.00 -2.70
C ALA A 114 7.29 10.88 -2.48
N ASP A 115 7.11 12.13 -2.03
CA ASP A 115 8.22 13.07 -1.81
C ASP A 115 9.20 12.54 -0.76
N LYS A 116 8.68 11.98 0.34
CA LYS A 116 9.49 11.36 1.40
C LYS A 116 10.27 10.15 0.89
N LEU A 117 9.65 9.30 0.07
CA LEU A 117 10.34 8.13 -0.51
C LEU A 117 11.45 8.56 -1.45
N ARG A 118 11.21 9.59 -2.25
CA ARG A 118 12.19 10.16 -3.17
C ARG A 118 13.38 10.76 -2.42
N GLU A 119 13.12 11.54 -1.37
CA GLU A 119 14.16 12.10 -0.49
C GLU A 119 15.03 11.01 0.14
N LEU A 120 14.41 9.98 0.73
CA LEU A 120 15.13 8.87 1.37
C LEU A 120 15.89 7.99 0.36
N ALA A 121 15.44 7.95 -0.90
CA ALA A 121 16.15 7.27 -1.98
C ALA A 121 17.33 8.08 -2.53
N GLY A 122 17.43 9.38 -2.21
CA GLY A 122 18.49 10.27 -2.66
C GLY A 122 18.42 10.65 -4.15
N ILE A 123 17.21 10.73 -4.73
CA ILE A 123 17.01 11.06 -6.16
C ILE A 123 16.06 12.23 -6.44
#